data_AF-A0A351WZD6-F1
#
_entry.id   AF-A0A351WZD6-F1
#
_cell.length_a   1.000
_cell.length_b   1.000
_cell.length_c   1.000
_cell.angle_alpha   90.00
_cell.angle_beta   90.00
_cell.angle_gamma   90.00
#
_symmetry.space_group_name_H-M   'P 1'
#
loop_
_entity.id
_entity.type
_entity.pdbx_description
1 polymer ?
#
loop_
_entity_poly.entity_id
_entity_poly.type
_entity_poly.pdbx_seq_one_letter_code
_entity_poly.pdbx_strand_id
1 'polypeptide(L)'
;MPKTRILILLLLLSVTLFSCQRDDKTAAKGDFPILVKVADKYAYIDRSGKRAFPQLFDHAAIFSEGLAAVRVGDKDGFIDATGKMAIAPTFDSASIFLDGLAAVKIGDRWGFIDKNGKIAISTHFVGTFAFTDGLASVAAVAKEGVRIGYIDKTGKMVVPPLYDDGGFFFEGLAPVKQGGKFGYIDKGGRMVIAPVFDDAQPFRQGLAAVKVNGKYGNWGFIDKKGNPAIAEQFQNVTMFSDGIAAVKKQDNAWHVIDRIGKEVIPRGFPTPPFFSEGLAAVKEGGKWGYMDKSGAIVIRPQYDAASIFINGLAPVQVGDKCGYVDRSGEMVISPRFDWAPNILEQYVSYHFALR
;
A
#
# COMPACT_ATOMS: atom_id res chain seq x y z
N MET A 1 -12.32 15.72 86.96
CA MET A 1 -13.47 14.92 86.52
C MET A 1 -13.44 14.82 85.00
N PRO A 2 -13.18 13.62 84.45
CA PRO A 2 -13.25 13.33 83.03
C PRO A 2 -14.69 13.00 82.63
N LYS A 3 -15.07 13.27 81.38
CA LYS A 3 -16.21 12.59 80.76
C LYS A 3 -15.72 11.75 79.59
N THR A 4 -15.66 10.47 79.89
CA THR A 4 -15.56 9.30 79.03
C THR A 4 -16.64 9.27 77.95
N ARG A 5 -16.31 8.64 76.81
CA ARG A 5 -17.12 7.71 75.97
C ARG A 5 -17.02 8.05 74.47
N ILE A 6 -16.95 7.14 73.50
CA ILE A 6 -16.72 5.69 73.35
C ILE A 6 -16.73 5.48 71.82
N LEU A 7 -15.92 4.56 71.26
CA LEU A 7 -16.12 3.84 69.96
C LEU A 7 -16.00 4.69 68.66
N ILE A 8 -15.61 4.24 67.47
CA ILE A 8 -15.55 2.92 66.80
C ILE A 8 -14.33 2.92 65.86
N LEU A 9 -13.61 1.81 65.86
CA LEU A 9 -12.66 1.40 64.83
C LEU A 9 -13.42 1.01 63.56
N LEU A 10 -13.18 1.69 62.43
CA LEU A 10 -13.61 1.21 61.11
C LEU A 10 -12.47 1.46 60.12
N LEU A 11 -11.68 0.40 59.89
CA LEU A 11 -10.82 0.26 58.73
C LEU A 11 -11.69 0.34 57.48
N LEU A 12 -11.51 1.38 56.67
CA LEU A 12 -11.93 1.39 55.28
C LEU A 12 -10.67 1.46 54.42
N LEU A 13 -10.33 0.31 53.84
CA LEU A 13 -9.46 0.18 52.68
C LEU A 13 -10.02 1.06 51.56
N SER A 14 -9.50 2.27 51.39
CA SER A 14 -9.66 3.00 50.13
C SER A 14 -8.53 2.59 49.20
N VAL A 15 -8.73 1.48 48.49
CA VAL A 15 -8.00 1.21 47.26
C VAL A 15 -8.41 2.32 46.28
N THR A 16 -7.59 3.35 46.18
CA THR A 16 -7.72 4.32 45.10
C THR A 16 -7.45 3.57 43.79
N LEU A 17 -8.55 3.27 43.10
CA LEU A 17 -8.58 2.93 41.69
C LEU A 17 -7.70 3.95 40.96
N PHE A 18 -6.55 3.50 40.46
CA PHE A 18 -5.88 4.18 39.37
C PHE A 18 -6.89 4.18 38.21
N SER A 19 -7.54 5.33 38.02
CA SER A 19 -8.28 5.59 36.80
C SER A 19 -7.30 5.41 35.66
N CYS A 20 -7.58 4.44 34.80
CA CYS A 20 -6.97 4.23 33.51
C CYS A 20 -7.13 5.54 32.71
N GLN A 21 -6.21 6.48 32.87
CA GLN A 21 -6.01 7.57 31.93
C GLN A 21 -5.42 6.89 30.70
N ARG A 22 -6.31 6.59 29.76
CA ARG A 22 -5.98 6.20 28.40
C ARG A 22 -5.22 7.37 27.80
N ASP A 23 -3.92 7.24 27.69
CA ASP A 23 -3.10 8.16 26.91
C ASP A 23 -3.56 8.07 25.44
N ASP A 24 -4.53 8.91 25.07
CA ASP A 24 -4.81 9.26 23.69
C ASP A 24 -3.60 10.03 23.16
N LYS A 25 -2.68 9.35 22.46
CA LYS A 25 -1.82 9.90 21.39
C LYS A 25 -0.86 8.84 20.83
N THR A 26 -1.42 7.78 20.28
CA THR A 26 -1.03 7.17 18.99
C THR A 26 -1.93 5.97 18.84
N ALA A 27 -2.91 6.00 17.92
CA ALA A 27 -3.58 4.78 17.49
C ALA A 27 -2.48 3.78 17.11
N ALA A 28 -2.54 2.56 17.67
CA ALA A 28 -1.59 1.51 17.32
C ALA A 28 -1.61 1.35 15.78
N LYS A 29 -0.45 1.11 15.18
CA LYS A 29 -0.33 0.78 13.74
C LYS A 29 -1.28 -0.41 13.45
N GLY A 30 -2.49 -0.14 12.96
CA GLY A 30 -3.50 -1.16 12.69
C GLY A 30 -4.96 -0.81 13.02
N ASP A 31 -5.23 0.32 13.71
CA ASP A 31 -6.59 0.67 14.17
C ASP A 31 -7.28 1.78 13.33
N PHE A 32 -6.81 2.03 12.12
CA PHE A 32 -7.49 3.00 11.25
C PHE A 32 -8.78 2.42 10.68
N PRO A 33 -9.83 3.27 10.51
CA PRO A 33 -11.07 2.83 9.89
C PRO A 33 -10.85 2.24 8.50
N ILE A 34 -11.57 1.16 8.21
CA ILE A 34 -11.52 0.42 6.94
C ILE A 34 -12.40 1.13 5.93
N LEU A 35 -11.82 1.52 4.79
CA LEU A 35 -12.56 2.06 3.66
C LEU A 35 -13.44 0.98 3.00
N VAL A 36 -14.73 1.27 2.82
CA VAL A 36 -15.69 0.40 2.13
C VAL A 36 -16.58 1.19 1.19
N LYS A 37 -17.19 0.49 0.22
CA LYS A 37 -18.18 1.06 -0.69
C LYS A 37 -19.60 0.73 -0.22
N VAL A 38 -20.46 1.74 -0.22
CA VAL A 38 -21.88 1.65 0.12
C VAL A 38 -22.67 2.38 -0.96
N ALA A 39 -23.33 1.62 -1.84
CA ALA A 39 -23.94 2.08 -3.07
C ALA A 39 -22.92 2.84 -3.96
N ASP A 40 -23.20 4.10 -4.27
CA ASP A 40 -22.36 4.98 -5.09
C ASP A 40 -21.32 5.77 -4.28
N LYS A 41 -21.31 5.64 -2.95
CA LYS A 41 -20.43 6.39 -2.04
C LYS A 41 -19.46 5.50 -1.28
N TYR A 42 -18.50 6.15 -0.63
CA TYR A 42 -17.51 5.55 0.26
C TYR A 42 -17.81 5.86 1.72
N ALA A 43 -17.60 4.87 2.57
CA ALA A 43 -17.73 4.97 4.02
C ALA A 43 -16.51 4.39 4.70
N TYR A 44 -16.33 4.73 5.97
CA TYR A 44 -15.31 4.15 6.83
C TYR A 44 -15.95 3.36 7.96
N ILE A 45 -15.49 2.13 8.19
CA ILE A 45 -16.01 1.23 9.22
C ILE A 45 -14.93 0.83 10.22
N ASP A 46 -15.35 0.53 11.44
CA ASP A 46 -14.50 -0.16 12.41
C ASP A 46 -14.38 -1.67 12.08
N ARG A 47 -13.57 -2.38 12.86
CA ARG A 47 -13.36 -3.83 12.69
C ARG A 47 -14.58 -4.68 13.05
N SER A 48 -15.63 -4.11 13.67
CA SER A 48 -16.92 -4.78 13.88
C SER A 48 -17.86 -4.63 12.66
N GLY A 49 -17.47 -3.83 11.68
CA GLY A 49 -18.25 -3.52 10.50
C GLY A 49 -19.29 -2.41 10.70
N LYS A 50 -19.21 -1.65 11.80
CA LYS A 50 -20.05 -0.47 12.02
C LYS A 50 -19.36 0.75 11.45
N ARG A 51 -20.15 1.73 10.97
CA ARG A 51 -19.60 3.03 10.53
C ARG A 51 -18.79 3.65 11.67
N ALA A 52 -17.52 3.94 11.42
CA ALA A 52 -16.64 4.62 12.36
C ALA A 52 -17.13 6.05 12.64
N PHE A 53 -17.75 6.66 11.63
CA PHE A 53 -18.40 7.97 11.70
C PHE A 53 -19.47 8.08 10.58
N PRO A 54 -20.47 8.98 10.71
CA PRO A 54 -21.67 8.95 9.86
C PRO A 54 -21.47 9.42 8.41
N GLN A 55 -20.41 10.18 8.12
CA GLN A 55 -20.17 10.81 6.83
C GLN A 55 -19.97 9.77 5.70
N LEU A 56 -20.40 10.14 4.49
CA LEU A 56 -20.17 9.42 3.25
C LEU A 56 -19.48 10.34 2.26
N PHE A 57 -18.62 9.79 1.40
CA PHE A 57 -17.82 10.57 0.45
C PHE A 57 -17.99 10.07 -0.97
N ASP A 58 -17.91 10.97 -1.94
CA ASP A 58 -17.97 10.62 -3.37
C ASP A 58 -16.64 10.01 -3.84
N HIS A 59 -15.53 10.38 -3.20
CA HIS A 59 -14.24 9.74 -3.34
C HIS A 59 -13.51 9.76 -1.99
N ALA A 60 -12.81 8.67 -1.68
CA ALA A 60 -12.10 8.50 -0.44
C ALA A 60 -10.89 7.58 -0.64
N ALA A 61 -9.79 7.93 0.02
CA ALA A 61 -8.58 7.13 0.06
C ALA A 61 -8.50 6.30 1.34
N ILE A 62 -7.70 5.23 1.33
CA ILE A 62 -7.35 4.53 2.58
C ILE A 62 -6.62 5.47 3.55
N PHE A 63 -6.70 5.18 4.85
CA PHE A 63 -5.88 5.88 5.83
C PHE A 63 -4.39 5.55 5.64
N SER A 64 -3.58 6.59 5.57
CA SER A 64 -2.13 6.50 5.62
C SER A 64 -1.59 7.55 6.58
N GLU A 65 -0.66 7.14 7.44
CA GLU A 65 0.02 8.07 8.36
C GLU A 65 -0.91 8.91 9.28
N GLY A 66 -2.13 8.42 9.54
CA GLY A 66 -3.12 9.07 10.41
C GLY A 66 -4.20 9.88 9.68
N LEU A 67 -4.07 10.08 8.38
CA LEU A 67 -4.98 10.89 7.58
C LEU A 67 -5.49 10.12 6.35
N ALA A 68 -6.68 10.49 5.88
CA ALA A 68 -7.22 9.97 4.62
C ALA A 68 -7.71 11.14 3.75
N ALA A 69 -7.33 11.12 2.47
CA ALA A 69 -7.85 12.07 1.50
C ALA A 69 -9.32 11.76 1.18
N VAL A 70 -10.17 12.77 1.21
CA VAL A 70 -11.60 12.65 0.90
C VAL A 70 -12.09 13.84 0.06
N ARG A 71 -13.04 13.56 -0.81
CA ARG A 71 -13.70 14.55 -1.68
C ARG A 71 -14.93 15.12 -0.98
N VAL A 72 -15.00 16.45 -0.89
CA VAL A 72 -16.18 17.19 -0.44
C VAL A 72 -16.49 18.26 -1.48
N GLY A 73 -17.62 18.09 -2.18
CA GLY A 73 -17.89 18.88 -3.39
C GLY A 73 -16.92 18.49 -4.51
N ASP A 74 -16.23 19.48 -5.08
CA ASP A 74 -15.25 19.30 -6.16
C ASP A 74 -13.79 19.27 -5.66
N LYS A 75 -13.56 19.44 -4.35
CA LYS A 75 -12.22 19.52 -3.77
C LYS A 75 -11.89 18.36 -2.83
N ASP A 76 -10.63 17.96 -2.84
CA ASP A 76 -10.03 17.07 -1.87
C ASP A 76 -9.55 17.83 -0.64
N GLY A 77 -9.82 17.24 0.52
CA GLY A 77 -9.24 17.59 1.82
C GLY A 77 -8.83 16.32 2.55
N PHE A 78 -8.51 16.42 3.84
CA PHE A 78 -8.09 15.27 4.64
C PHE A 78 -8.85 15.18 5.95
N ILE A 79 -9.28 13.97 6.28
CA ILE A 79 -9.88 13.63 7.56
C ILE A 79 -8.89 12.90 8.48
N ASP A 80 -9.05 13.09 9.78
CA ASP A 80 -8.42 12.25 10.80
C ASP A 80 -9.20 10.94 11.04
N ALA A 81 -8.67 10.07 11.89
CA ALA A 81 -9.28 8.79 12.24
C ALA A 81 -10.67 8.90 12.92
N THR A 82 -11.04 10.09 13.40
CA THR A 82 -12.36 10.38 13.98
C THR A 82 -13.38 10.86 12.94
N GLY A 83 -12.95 11.06 11.68
CA GLY A 83 -13.77 11.57 10.59
C GLY A 83 -13.88 13.09 10.55
N LYS A 84 -13.13 13.81 11.40
CA LYS A 84 -13.09 15.28 11.37
C LYS A 84 -12.11 15.74 10.30
N MET A 85 -12.45 16.83 9.63
CA MET A 85 -11.53 17.48 8.68
C MET A 85 -10.31 17.99 9.43
N ALA A 86 -9.16 17.36 9.18
CA ALA A 86 -7.85 17.83 9.63
C ALA A 86 -7.30 18.90 8.69
N ILE A 87 -7.58 18.78 7.40
CA ILE A 87 -7.18 19.73 6.36
C ILE A 87 -8.41 20.01 5.48
N ALA A 88 -8.76 21.29 5.35
CA ALA A 88 -9.95 21.72 4.62
C ALA A 88 -9.91 21.32 3.13
N PRO A 89 -11.07 20.99 2.52
CA PRO A 89 -11.13 20.58 1.12
C PRO A 89 -10.88 21.77 0.19
N THR A 90 -9.64 21.90 -0.28
CA THR A 90 -9.19 23.05 -1.08
C THR A 90 -8.36 22.65 -2.29
N PHE A 91 -8.01 21.36 -2.43
CA PHE A 91 -7.17 20.85 -3.50
C PHE A 91 -8.02 20.24 -4.62
N ASP A 92 -7.58 20.34 -5.87
CA ASP A 92 -8.26 19.66 -7.00
C ASP A 92 -8.08 18.14 -6.95
N SER A 93 -6.95 17.69 -6.39
CA SER A 93 -6.69 16.28 -6.13
C SER A 93 -5.67 16.12 -5.01
N ALA A 94 -5.76 15.02 -4.25
CA ALA A 94 -4.79 14.67 -3.22
C ALA A 94 -4.42 13.17 -3.24
N SER A 95 -3.15 12.86 -3.05
CA SER A 95 -2.67 11.51 -2.75
C SER A 95 -2.79 11.19 -1.26
N ILE A 96 -2.54 9.93 -0.89
CA ILE A 96 -2.28 9.56 0.50
C ILE A 96 -0.98 10.21 1.02
N PHE A 97 -0.86 10.33 2.35
CA PHE A 97 0.40 10.72 2.99
C PHE A 97 1.40 9.57 2.96
N LEU A 98 2.61 9.84 2.50
CA LEU A 98 3.74 8.93 2.54
C LEU A 98 5.00 9.72 2.86
N ASP A 99 5.81 9.18 3.76
CA ASP A 99 7.04 9.81 4.21
C ASP A 99 6.82 11.22 4.81
N GLY A 100 5.66 11.44 5.43
CA GLY A 100 5.26 12.70 6.06
C GLY A 100 4.67 13.76 5.13
N LEU A 101 4.60 13.52 3.82
CA LEU A 101 4.07 14.46 2.83
C LEU A 101 2.96 13.82 1.97
N ALA A 102 2.05 14.64 1.45
CA ALA A 102 1.06 14.21 0.45
C ALA A 102 1.20 15.07 -0.80
N ALA A 103 1.13 14.45 -1.98
CA ALA A 103 1.07 15.18 -3.24
C ALA A 103 -0.34 15.76 -3.40
N VAL A 104 -0.41 17.05 -3.74
CA VAL A 104 -1.68 17.74 -4.00
C VAL A 104 -1.63 18.49 -5.31
N LYS A 105 -2.76 18.55 -5.98
CA LYS A 105 -2.97 19.31 -7.21
C LYS A 105 -3.73 20.60 -6.90
N ILE A 106 -3.21 21.73 -7.36
CA ILE A 106 -3.90 23.02 -7.37
C ILE A 106 -3.87 23.55 -8.79
N GLY A 107 -5.04 23.71 -9.39
CA GLY A 107 -5.21 23.89 -10.83
C GLY A 107 -4.62 22.72 -11.60
N ASP A 108 -3.61 23.01 -12.43
CA ASP A 108 -2.92 22.02 -13.27
C ASP A 108 -1.53 21.63 -12.78
N ARG A 109 -1.16 22.03 -11.56
CA ARG A 109 0.18 21.79 -11.02
C ARG A 109 0.16 21.00 -9.74
N TRP A 110 1.14 20.12 -9.62
CA TRP A 110 1.39 19.32 -8.43
C TRP A 110 2.42 19.97 -7.52
N GLY A 111 2.20 19.84 -6.22
CA GLY A 111 3.13 20.18 -5.15
C GLY A 111 2.89 19.24 -3.97
N PHE A 112 3.43 19.58 -2.81
CA PHE A 112 3.32 18.74 -1.61
C PHE A 112 2.94 19.54 -0.39
N ILE A 113 2.12 18.92 0.47
CA ILE A 113 1.74 19.45 1.77
C ILE A 113 2.30 18.61 2.90
N ASP A 114 2.51 19.24 4.05
CA ASP A 114 2.70 18.55 5.32
C ASP A 114 1.36 18.11 5.95
N LYS A 115 1.43 17.42 7.09
CA LYS A 115 0.25 16.93 7.82
C LYS A 115 -0.63 18.03 8.43
N ASN A 116 -0.17 19.28 8.45
CA ASN A 116 -0.96 20.44 8.87
C ASN A 116 -1.63 21.13 7.67
N GLY A 117 -1.47 20.61 6.45
CA GLY A 117 -2.01 21.20 5.23
C GLY A 117 -1.19 22.36 4.68
N LYS A 118 -0.01 22.64 5.24
CA LYS A 118 0.87 23.69 4.73
C LYS A 118 1.60 23.19 3.49
N ILE A 119 1.64 24.00 2.44
CA ILE A 119 2.45 23.73 1.25
C ILE A 119 3.92 23.67 1.67
N ALA A 120 4.48 22.46 1.68
CA ALA A 120 5.88 22.19 1.97
C ALA A 120 6.74 22.36 0.72
N ILE A 121 6.19 22.00 -0.45
CA ILE A 121 6.86 22.12 -1.75
C ILE A 121 5.87 22.75 -2.72
N SER A 122 6.29 23.84 -3.36
CA SER A 122 5.43 24.67 -4.21
C SER A 122 4.82 23.90 -5.39
N THR A 123 3.57 24.25 -5.73
CA THR A 123 2.79 23.60 -6.79
C THR A 123 3.22 24.09 -8.17
N HIS A 124 4.24 23.47 -8.77
CA HIS A 124 4.74 23.84 -10.10
C HIS A 124 5.07 22.64 -11.00
N PHE A 125 5.01 21.41 -10.48
CA PHE A 125 5.30 20.20 -11.26
C PHE A 125 4.13 19.82 -12.16
N VAL A 126 4.44 19.22 -13.31
CA VAL A 126 3.43 18.73 -14.27
C VAL A 126 2.82 17.41 -13.79
N GLY A 127 3.61 16.61 -13.08
CA GLY A 127 3.22 15.33 -12.51
C GLY A 127 4.19 14.91 -11.42
N THR A 128 3.76 14.02 -10.54
CA THR A 128 4.60 13.52 -9.46
C THR A 128 4.10 12.18 -8.93
N PHE A 129 5.00 11.43 -8.31
CA PHE A 129 4.67 10.29 -7.45
C PHE A 129 4.85 10.67 -5.98
N ALA A 130 4.29 9.86 -5.09
CA ALA A 130 4.47 10.04 -3.65
C ALA A 130 5.93 9.91 -3.22
N PHE A 131 6.28 10.48 -2.06
CA PHE A 131 7.58 10.27 -1.45
C PHE A 131 7.73 8.82 -1.00
N THR A 132 8.83 8.19 -1.39
CA THR A 132 9.27 6.92 -0.84
C THR A 132 10.77 7.00 -0.60
N ASP A 133 11.25 6.38 0.47
CA ASP A 133 12.68 6.32 0.74
C ASP A 133 13.36 7.73 0.81
N GLY A 134 12.60 8.76 1.20
CA GLY A 134 13.07 10.13 1.33
C GLY A 134 13.06 10.98 0.05
N LEU A 135 12.71 10.43 -1.11
CA LEU A 135 12.67 11.14 -2.39
C LEU A 135 11.33 10.96 -3.11
N ALA A 136 10.98 11.92 -3.98
CA ALA A 136 9.82 11.81 -4.86
C ALA A 136 10.24 12.04 -6.32
N SER A 137 9.67 11.23 -7.22
CA SER A 137 9.78 11.45 -8.66
C SER A 137 8.87 12.61 -9.07
N VAL A 138 9.41 13.52 -9.88
CA VAL A 138 8.70 14.67 -10.42
C VAL A 138 8.92 14.82 -11.91
N ALA A 139 7.85 15.13 -12.62
CA ALA A 139 7.87 15.49 -14.03
C ALA A 139 8.02 17.01 -14.17
N ALA A 140 9.12 17.43 -14.80
CA ALA A 140 9.45 18.83 -15.03
C ALA A 140 9.72 19.09 -16.51
N VAL A 141 9.47 20.33 -16.95
CA VAL A 141 9.76 20.76 -18.32
C VAL A 141 11.26 20.98 -18.47
N ALA A 142 11.89 20.21 -19.35
CA ALA A 142 13.27 20.35 -19.76
C ALA A 142 13.35 20.87 -21.22
N LYS A 143 14.57 21.12 -21.71
CA LYS A 143 14.81 21.64 -23.07
C LYS A 143 14.17 20.79 -24.17
N GLU A 144 14.09 19.47 -23.97
CA GLU A 144 13.59 18.49 -24.94
C GLU A 144 12.21 17.93 -24.57
N GLY A 145 11.42 18.68 -23.79
CA GLY A 145 10.10 18.25 -23.31
C GLY A 145 10.09 17.84 -21.84
N VAL A 146 9.05 17.13 -21.43
CA VAL A 146 8.89 16.71 -20.03
C VAL A 146 9.85 15.56 -19.74
N ARG A 147 10.64 15.71 -18.67
CA ARG A 147 11.60 14.71 -18.18
C ARG A 147 11.35 14.45 -16.70
N ILE A 148 11.76 13.26 -16.25
CA ILE A 148 11.67 12.84 -14.86
C ILE A 148 12.97 13.17 -14.12
N GLY A 149 12.82 13.79 -12.95
CA GLY A 149 13.86 14.05 -11.97
C GLY A 149 13.37 13.68 -10.57
N TYR A 150 14.20 13.91 -9.55
CA TYR A 150 13.88 13.55 -8.17
C TYR A 150 14.20 14.67 -7.19
N ILE A 151 13.28 14.88 -6.25
CA ILE A 151 13.41 15.86 -5.18
C ILE A 151 13.51 15.24 -3.82
N ASP A 152 14.18 15.94 -2.91
CA ASP A 152 14.09 15.68 -1.48
C ASP A 152 12.86 16.34 -0.84
N LYS A 153 12.66 16.10 0.46
CA LYS A 153 11.52 16.64 1.23
C LYS A 153 11.53 18.16 1.40
N THR A 154 12.61 18.85 1.02
CA THR A 154 12.69 20.31 0.97
C THR A 154 12.25 20.87 -0.39
N GLY A 155 12.03 20.00 -1.38
CA GLY A 155 11.74 20.36 -2.76
C GLY A 155 12.98 20.62 -3.62
N LYS A 156 14.18 20.42 -3.07
CA LYS A 156 15.42 20.58 -3.82
C LYS A 156 15.59 19.40 -4.78
N MET A 157 15.96 19.71 -6.03
CA MET A 157 16.38 18.70 -7.00
C MET A 157 17.64 17.99 -6.49
N VAL A 158 17.50 16.71 -6.19
CA VAL A 158 18.63 15.81 -5.92
C VAL A 158 19.11 15.21 -7.24
N VAL A 159 18.16 14.86 -8.11
CA VAL A 159 18.44 14.36 -9.46
C VAL A 159 17.73 15.28 -10.45
N PRO A 160 18.47 15.95 -11.37
CA PRO A 160 17.84 16.82 -12.35
C PRO A 160 16.92 16.04 -13.30
N PRO A 161 15.98 16.71 -13.97
CA PRO A 161 15.03 16.06 -14.86
C PRO A 161 15.73 15.59 -16.15
N LEU A 162 16.19 14.35 -16.14
CA LEU A 162 17.04 13.75 -17.18
C LEU A 162 16.42 12.53 -17.87
N TYR A 163 15.46 11.88 -17.22
CA TYR A 163 14.98 10.57 -17.64
C TYR A 163 13.69 10.66 -18.46
N ASP A 164 13.51 9.69 -19.36
CA ASP A 164 12.28 9.53 -20.16
C ASP A 164 11.10 9.13 -19.25
N ASP A 165 11.38 8.32 -18.24
CA ASP A 165 10.43 7.79 -17.26
C ASP A 165 11.19 7.42 -15.97
N GLY A 166 10.48 7.28 -14.85
CA GLY A 166 11.09 6.92 -13.57
C GLY A 166 10.08 6.44 -12.53
N GLY A 167 10.43 5.36 -11.86
CA GLY A 167 9.67 4.82 -10.74
C GLY A 167 10.03 5.47 -9.41
N PHE A 168 9.44 4.95 -8.34
CA PHE A 168 9.71 5.35 -6.97
C PHE A 168 10.96 4.66 -6.41
N PHE A 169 11.59 5.28 -5.40
CA PHE A 169 12.71 4.66 -4.70
C PHE A 169 12.21 3.56 -3.77
N PHE A 170 12.84 2.40 -3.84
CA PHE A 170 12.67 1.36 -2.82
C PHE A 170 14.00 0.71 -2.55
N GLU A 171 14.29 0.44 -1.28
CA GLU A 171 15.51 -0.27 -0.89
C GLU A 171 16.82 0.42 -1.38
N GLY A 172 16.77 1.75 -1.53
CA GLY A 172 17.89 2.58 -1.96
C GLY A 172 18.04 2.80 -3.47
N LEU A 173 17.21 2.16 -4.31
CA LEU A 173 17.31 2.24 -5.77
C LEU A 173 15.96 2.59 -6.41
N ALA A 174 16.00 3.28 -7.56
CA ALA A 174 14.82 3.55 -8.39
C ALA A 174 15.07 3.11 -9.84
N PRO A 175 14.09 2.43 -10.49
CA PRO A 175 14.16 2.18 -11.92
C PRO A 175 13.95 3.50 -12.69
N VAL A 176 14.81 3.76 -13.67
CA VAL A 176 14.72 4.95 -14.54
C VAL A 176 14.90 4.54 -16.00
N LYS A 177 14.16 5.20 -16.89
CA LYS A 177 14.22 4.96 -18.33
C LYS A 177 15.05 6.03 -19.02
N GLN A 178 16.03 5.59 -19.81
CA GLN A 178 16.85 6.46 -20.64
C GLN A 178 17.15 5.77 -21.96
N GLY A 179 16.90 6.46 -23.07
CA GLY A 179 17.16 5.92 -24.40
C GLY A 179 16.28 4.70 -24.69
N GLY A 180 15.06 4.67 -24.14
CA GLY A 180 14.10 3.58 -24.36
C GLY A 180 14.30 2.34 -23.49
N LYS A 181 15.37 2.27 -22.68
CA LYS A 181 15.65 1.14 -21.76
C LYS A 181 15.65 1.59 -20.31
N PHE A 182 15.33 0.66 -19.41
CA PHE A 182 15.40 0.85 -17.97
C PHE A 182 16.77 0.42 -17.42
N GLY A 183 17.27 1.24 -16.50
CA GLY A 183 18.37 0.95 -15.58
C GLY A 183 17.96 1.34 -14.17
N TYR A 184 18.92 1.42 -13.24
CA TYR A 184 18.66 1.81 -11.86
C TYR A 184 19.65 2.84 -11.34
N ILE A 185 19.14 3.83 -10.63
CA ILE A 185 19.93 4.87 -9.95
C ILE A 185 19.85 4.72 -8.44
N ASP A 186 20.90 5.18 -7.74
CA ASP A 186 20.85 5.40 -6.29
C ASP A 186 20.21 6.75 -5.93
N LYS A 187 20.03 6.99 -4.62
CA LYS A 187 19.42 8.22 -4.10
C LYS A 187 20.21 9.50 -4.44
N GLY A 188 21.48 9.39 -4.83
CA GLY A 188 22.29 10.51 -5.32
C GLY A 188 22.13 10.75 -6.83
N GLY A 189 21.34 9.95 -7.53
CA GLY A 189 21.17 10.00 -8.98
C GLY A 189 22.29 9.31 -9.76
N ARG A 190 23.20 8.60 -9.09
CA ARG A 190 24.27 7.87 -9.79
C ARG A 190 23.70 6.58 -10.36
N MET A 191 23.98 6.32 -11.63
CA MET A 191 23.63 5.05 -12.28
C MET A 191 24.35 3.89 -11.61
N VAL A 192 23.59 2.96 -11.05
CA VAL A 192 24.09 1.72 -10.42
C VAL A 192 24.02 0.58 -11.41
N ILE A 193 22.94 0.50 -12.20
CA ILE A 193 22.74 -0.51 -13.23
C ILE A 193 22.40 0.21 -14.53
N ALA A 194 23.23 0.03 -15.56
CA ALA A 194 23.07 0.73 -16.83
C ALA A 194 21.71 0.41 -17.50
N PRO A 195 21.15 1.34 -18.29
CA PRO A 195 19.90 1.10 -19.02
C PRO A 195 20.03 0.01 -20.08
N VAL A 196 19.49 -1.17 -19.79
CA VAL A 196 19.54 -2.33 -20.70
C VAL A 196 18.22 -3.12 -20.74
N PHE A 197 17.32 -2.90 -19.78
CA PHE A 197 16.07 -3.64 -19.66
C PHE A 197 14.93 -2.98 -20.44
N ASP A 198 14.01 -3.77 -20.97
CA ASP A 198 12.80 -3.27 -21.61
C ASP A 198 11.75 -2.80 -20.60
N ASP A 199 11.75 -3.41 -19.43
CA ASP A 199 10.88 -3.08 -18.30
C ASP A 199 11.59 -3.43 -16.98
N ALA A 200 11.26 -2.73 -15.90
CA ALA A 200 11.94 -2.82 -14.63
C ALA A 200 11.02 -2.46 -13.47
N GLN A 201 10.86 -3.40 -12.52
CA GLN A 201 10.15 -3.15 -11.28
C GLN A 201 11.11 -2.64 -10.19
N PRO A 202 10.61 -1.92 -9.17
CA PRO A 202 11.39 -1.56 -7.99
C PRO A 202 11.97 -2.79 -7.28
N PHE A 203 13.08 -2.60 -6.57
CA PHE A 203 13.66 -3.66 -5.73
C PHE A 203 12.73 -3.99 -4.56
N ARG A 204 12.61 -5.27 -4.23
CA ARG A 204 11.90 -5.80 -3.06
C ARG A 204 12.62 -7.05 -2.56
N GLN A 205 12.91 -7.10 -1.27
CA GLN A 205 13.65 -8.18 -0.63
C GLN A 205 14.98 -8.48 -1.34
N GLY A 206 15.68 -7.42 -1.76
CA GLY A 206 16.98 -7.49 -2.45
C GLY A 206 16.96 -7.90 -3.92
N LEU A 207 15.79 -8.14 -4.52
CA LEU A 207 15.65 -8.54 -5.93
C LEU A 207 14.74 -7.57 -6.68
N ALA A 208 14.94 -7.40 -7.98
CA ALA A 208 14.04 -6.67 -8.86
C ALA A 208 13.67 -7.52 -10.07
N ALA A 209 12.38 -7.49 -10.45
CA ALA A 209 11.92 -8.10 -11.69
C ALA A 209 12.30 -7.21 -12.87
N VAL A 210 12.92 -7.79 -13.89
CA VAL A 210 13.32 -7.08 -15.12
C VAL A 210 12.91 -7.88 -16.34
N LYS A 211 12.59 -7.17 -17.41
CA LYS A 211 12.23 -7.76 -18.70
C LYS A 211 13.28 -7.43 -19.75
N VAL A 212 13.62 -8.41 -20.56
CA VAL A 212 14.54 -8.25 -21.71
C VAL A 212 13.93 -8.87 -22.96
N ASN A 213 14.39 -8.45 -24.13
CA ASN A 213 13.92 -8.89 -25.46
C ASN A 213 12.54 -8.35 -25.86
N GLY A 214 12.23 -7.13 -25.42
CA GLY A 214 11.09 -6.34 -25.91
C GLY A 214 9.72 -6.79 -25.40
N LYS A 215 8.67 -6.48 -26.17
CA LYS A 215 7.26 -6.71 -25.78
C LYS A 215 6.96 -8.18 -25.49
N TYR A 216 7.54 -9.11 -26.24
CA TYR A 216 7.40 -10.56 -26.07
C TYR A 216 8.57 -11.18 -25.30
N GLY A 217 9.38 -10.34 -24.68
CA GLY A 217 10.50 -10.70 -23.85
C GLY A 217 10.09 -11.46 -22.58
N ASN A 218 11.06 -12.12 -21.97
CA ASN A 218 10.88 -12.84 -20.73
C ASN A 218 11.30 -11.98 -19.55
N TRP A 219 10.64 -12.23 -18.43
CA TRP A 219 10.98 -11.71 -17.13
C TRP A 219 11.99 -12.62 -16.43
N GLY A 220 12.94 -12.00 -15.74
CA GLY A 220 13.86 -12.60 -14.78
C GLY A 220 13.99 -11.69 -13.56
N PHE A 221 14.93 -12.03 -12.68
CA PHE A 221 15.21 -11.26 -11.48
C PHE A 221 16.69 -10.96 -11.35
N ILE A 222 17.01 -9.74 -10.94
CA ILE A 222 18.39 -9.28 -10.73
C ILE A 222 18.63 -8.88 -9.27
N ASP A 223 19.89 -8.97 -8.85
CA ASP A 223 20.35 -8.40 -7.58
C ASP A 223 20.59 -6.88 -7.69
N LYS A 224 20.93 -6.22 -6.56
CA LYS A 224 21.21 -4.78 -6.51
C LYS A 224 22.44 -4.32 -7.29
N LYS A 225 23.27 -5.25 -7.78
CA LYS A 225 24.42 -4.97 -8.63
C LYS A 225 24.08 -5.18 -10.12
N GLY A 226 22.87 -5.64 -10.44
CA GLY A 226 22.43 -5.96 -11.79
C GLY A 226 22.79 -7.36 -12.25
N ASN A 227 23.31 -8.23 -11.37
CA ASN A 227 23.60 -9.61 -11.75
C ASN A 227 22.30 -10.41 -11.83
N PRO A 228 22.15 -11.34 -12.80
CA PRO A 228 21.02 -12.26 -12.82
C PRO A 228 21.02 -13.12 -11.56
N ALA A 229 19.97 -12.97 -10.74
CA ALA A 229 19.68 -13.84 -9.61
C ALA A 229 18.82 -15.03 -10.05
N ILE A 230 17.88 -14.78 -10.96
CA ILE A 230 17.05 -15.80 -11.62
C ILE A 230 16.96 -15.41 -13.09
N ALA A 231 17.47 -16.27 -13.96
CA ALA A 231 17.53 -16.00 -15.40
C ALA A 231 16.13 -15.77 -16.00
N GLU A 232 16.09 -14.94 -17.03
CA GLU A 232 14.90 -14.60 -17.79
C GLU A 232 14.29 -15.82 -18.50
N GLN A 233 13.13 -16.24 -18.03
CA GLN A 233 12.45 -17.41 -18.60
C GLN A 233 10.92 -17.37 -18.40
N PHE A 234 10.42 -16.36 -17.68
CA PHE A 234 9.02 -16.28 -17.31
C PHE A 234 8.26 -15.34 -18.22
N GLN A 235 7.06 -15.73 -18.63
CA GLN A 235 6.19 -14.87 -19.45
C GLN A 235 5.68 -13.66 -18.65
N ASN A 236 5.55 -13.81 -17.34
CA ASN A 236 5.15 -12.75 -16.42
C ASN A 236 5.59 -13.09 -14.98
N VAL A 237 5.69 -12.09 -14.11
CA VAL A 237 6.09 -12.25 -12.71
C VAL A 237 5.35 -11.28 -11.80
N THR A 238 5.19 -11.65 -10.53
CA THR A 238 4.91 -10.70 -9.45
C THR A 238 6.21 -10.25 -8.79
N MET A 239 6.17 -9.15 -8.05
CA MET A 239 7.25 -8.78 -7.14
C MET A 239 7.42 -9.83 -6.02
N PHE A 240 8.61 -9.86 -5.43
CA PHE A 240 8.86 -10.66 -4.24
C PHE A 240 8.12 -10.07 -3.03
N SER A 241 7.33 -10.91 -2.39
CA SER A 241 6.66 -10.63 -1.12
C SER A 241 6.83 -11.86 -0.24
N ASP A 242 7.07 -11.65 1.05
CA ASP A 242 7.04 -12.77 2.00
C ASP A 242 8.04 -13.91 1.68
N GLY A 243 9.12 -13.59 0.94
CA GLY A 243 10.19 -14.51 0.55
C GLY A 243 9.93 -15.28 -0.77
N ILE A 244 8.81 -15.02 -1.44
CA ILE A 244 8.37 -15.75 -2.63
C ILE A 244 7.79 -14.81 -3.69
N ALA A 245 7.71 -15.31 -4.93
CA ALA A 245 7.08 -14.62 -6.05
C ALA A 245 6.28 -15.63 -6.88
N ALA A 246 5.20 -15.16 -7.53
CA ALA A 246 4.50 -15.93 -8.54
C ALA A 246 5.07 -15.62 -9.92
N VAL A 247 5.30 -16.65 -10.72
CA VAL A 247 5.86 -16.56 -12.07
C VAL A 247 5.03 -17.35 -13.06
N LYS A 248 4.77 -16.79 -14.23
CA LYS A 248 4.00 -17.45 -15.29
C LYS A 248 4.94 -18.20 -16.23
N LYS A 249 4.79 -19.52 -16.31
CA LYS A 249 5.61 -20.40 -17.16
C LYS A 249 4.95 -20.64 -18.53
N GLN A 250 5.64 -21.37 -19.39
CA GLN A 250 5.21 -21.64 -20.78
C GLN A 250 3.92 -22.46 -20.89
N ASP A 251 3.57 -23.22 -19.85
CA ASP A 251 2.30 -23.95 -19.72
C ASP A 251 1.09 -23.02 -19.44
N ASN A 252 1.31 -21.70 -19.44
CA ASN A 252 0.34 -20.67 -19.09
C ASN A 252 -0.16 -20.69 -17.64
N ALA A 253 0.45 -21.49 -16.76
CA ALA A 253 0.13 -21.52 -15.34
C ALA A 253 1.09 -20.61 -14.54
N TRP A 254 0.59 -20.13 -13.41
CA TRP A 254 1.38 -19.44 -12.41
C TRP A 254 2.00 -20.44 -11.42
N HIS A 255 3.28 -20.32 -11.15
CA HIS A 255 4.03 -21.14 -10.19
C HIS A 255 4.62 -20.24 -9.12
N VAL A 256 4.85 -20.79 -7.93
CA VAL A 256 5.44 -20.04 -6.81
C VAL A 256 6.89 -20.44 -6.65
N ILE A 257 7.77 -19.46 -6.68
CA ILE A 257 9.23 -19.64 -6.52
C ILE A 257 9.76 -18.91 -5.30
N ASP A 258 10.85 -19.42 -4.73
CA ASP A 258 11.65 -18.71 -3.76
C ASP A 258 12.64 -17.72 -4.41
N ARG A 259 13.46 -17.06 -3.58
CA ARG A 259 14.44 -16.04 -3.99
C ARG A 259 15.61 -16.58 -4.82
N ILE A 260 15.78 -17.89 -4.92
CA ILE A 260 16.79 -18.53 -5.79
C ILE A 260 16.15 -19.17 -7.03
N GLY A 261 14.85 -18.98 -7.24
CA GLY A 261 14.12 -19.48 -8.40
C GLY A 261 13.64 -20.93 -8.26
N LYS A 262 13.77 -21.53 -7.09
CA LYS A 262 13.27 -22.88 -6.84
C LYS A 262 11.76 -22.84 -6.64
N GLU A 263 11.05 -23.72 -7.33
CA GLU A 263 9.61 -23.91 -7.12
C GLU A 263 9.35 -24.49 -5.72
N VAL A 264 8.50 -23.81 -4.96
CA VAL A 264 8.20 -24.18 -3.56
C VAL A 264 6.84 -24.85 -3.39
N ILE A 265 5.95 -24.73 -4.37
CA ILE A 265 4.64 -25.38 -4.40
C ILE A 265 4.54 -26.15 -5.73
N PRO A 266 4.51 -27.50 -5.72
CA PRO A 266 4.66 -28.33 -6.91
C PRO A 266 3.35 -28.45 -7.72
N ARG A 267 2.73 -27.32 -8.07
CA ARG A 267 1.55 -27.24 -8.94
C ARG A 267 1.39 -25.83 -9.51
N GLY A 268 0.78 -25.76 -10.69
CA GLY A 268 0.43 -24.50 -11.35
C GLY A 268 -0.94 -23.96 -10.92
N PHE A 269 -1.14 -22.65 -11.05
CA PHE A 269 -2.36 -21.92 -10.71
C PHE A 269 -2.89 -21.11 -11.90
N PRO A 270 -4.22 -20.93 -12.01
CA PRO A 270 -4.79 -20.12 -13.09
C PRO A 270 -4.56 -18.60 -12.93
N THR A 271 -4.34 -18.15 -11.69
CA THR A 271 -4.11 -16.74 -11.33
C THR A 271 -2.86 -16.64 -10.46
N PRO A 272 -2.13 -15.51 -10.46
CA PRO A 272 -0.91 -15.37 -9.67
C PRO A 272 -1.23 -15.44 -8.18
N PRO A 273 -0.68 -16.41 -7.42
CA PRO A 273 -0.79 -16.38 -5.97
C PRO A 273 0.06 -15.23 -5.42
N PHE A 274 -0.58 -14.29 -4.73
CA PHE A 274 0.11 -13.16 -4.12
C PHE A 274 0.03 -13.27 -2.60
N PHE A 275 1.18 -13.46 -1.97
CA PHE A 275 1.26 -13.70 -0.53
C PHE A 275 1.31 -12.40 0.26
N SER A 276 0.45 -12.34 1.28
CA SER A 276 0.42 -11.29 2.28
C SER A 276 0.10 -11.90 3.64
N GLU A 277 0.86 -11.53 4.67
CA GLU A 277 0.69 -12.01 6.05
C GLU A 277 0.66 -13.54 6.17
N GLY A 278 1.44 -14.24 5.32
CA GLY A 278 1.54 -15.69 5.31
C GLY A 278 0.53 -16.44 4.45
N LEU A 279 -0.47 -15.77 3.87
CA LEU A 279 -1.53 -16.40 3.07
C LEU A 279 -1.63 -15.78 1.66
N ALA A 280 -2.06 -16.59 0.69
CA ALA A 280 -2.39 -16.13 -0.65
C ALA A 280 -3.80 -16.57 -1.05
N ALA A 281 -4.56 -15.65 -1.66
CA ALA A 281 -5.85 -15.97 -2.26
C ALA A 281 -5.63 -16.88 -3.48
N VAL A 282 -6.37 -17.99 -3.55
CA VAL A 282 -6.29 -18.95 -4.65
C VAL A 282 -7.67 -19.40 -5.10
N LYS A 283 -7.81 -19.67 -6.41
CA LYS A 283 -9.07 -20.09 -7.02
C LYS A 283 -9.04 -21.57 -7.36
N GLU A 284 -9.95 -22.35 -6.78
CA GLU A 284 -10.11 -23.78 -7.03
C GLU A 284 -11.61 -24.12 -7.14
N GLY A 285 -11.98 -24.97 -8.10
CA GLY A 285 -13.39 -25.34 -8.30
C GLY A 285 -14.31 -24.14 -8.63
N GLY A 286 -13.74 -23.05 -9.16
CA GLY A 286 -14.49 -21.82 -9.49
C GLY A 286 -14.67 -20.84 -8.32
N LYS A 287 -14.29 -21.20 -7.10
CA LYS A 287 -14.38 -20.35 -5.90
C LYS A 287 -13.00 -19.98 -5.36
N TRP A 288 -12.95 -18.90 -4.59
CA TRP A 288 -11.74 -18.43 -3.92
C TRP A 288 -11.66 -18.93 -2.49
N GLY A 289 -10.46 -19.35 -2.10
CA GLY A 289 -10.04 -19.67 -0.74
C GLY A 289 -8.64 -19.09 -0.50
N TYR A 290 -7.97 -19.58 0.54
CA TYR A 290 -6.63 -19.13 0.88
C TYR A 290 -5.71 -20.31 1.19
N MET A 291 -4.46 -20.21 0.73
CA MET A 291 -3.42 -21.18 1.01
C MET A 291 -2.23 -20.55 1.74
N ASP A 292 -1.50 -21.36 2.49
CA ASP A 292 -0.21 -20.97 3.07
C ASP A 292 0.96 -21.19 2.10
N LYS A 293 2.18 -20.88 2.55
CA LYS A 293 3.41 -20.98 1.74
C LYS A 293 3.84 -22.41 1.43
N SER A 294 3.28 -23.41 2.13
CA SER A 294 3.47 -24.82 1.81
C SER A 294 2.54 -25.29 0.68
N GLY A 295 1.55 -24.46 0.34
CA GLY A 295 0.48 -24.79 -0.62
C GLY A 295 -0.72 -25.46 0.03
N ALA A 296 -0.75 -25.60 1.36
CA ALA A 296 -1.88 -26.15 2.08
C ALA A 296 -3.03 -25.14 2.12
N ILE A 297 -4.24 -25.61 1.83
CA ILE A 297 -5.45 -24.79 1.89
C ILE A 297 -5.81 -24.55 3.36
N VAL A 298 -5.70 -23.29 3.81
CA VAL A 298 -6.05 -22.85 5.16
C VAL A 298 -7.52 -22.49 5.24
N ILE A 299 -8.02 -21.76 4.23
CA ILE A 299 -9.42 -21.36 4.12
C ILE A 299 -9.97 -22.00 2.85
N ARG A 300 -10.94 -22.92 3.01
CA ARG A 300 -11.49 -23.67 1.87
C ARG A 300 -12.12 -22.73 0.83
N PRO A 301 -11.96 -23.02 -0.48
CA PRO A 301 -12.60 -22.27 -1.55
C PRO A 301 -14.12 -22.19 -1.37
N GLN A 302 -14.64 -20.98 -1.17
CA GLN A 302 -16.07 -20.74 -0.96
C GLN A 302 -16.55 -19.36 -1.41
N TYR A 303 -15.63 -18.42 -1.69
CA TYR A 303 -15.95 -17.03 -2.05
C TYR A 303 -16.00 -16.82 -3.56
N ASP A 304 -16.77 -15.84 -4.03
CA ASP A 304 -16.84 -15.46 -5.45
C ASP A 304 -15.61 -14.66 -5.90
N ALA A 305 -15.02 -13.90 -4.99
CA ALA A 305 -13.77 -13.19 -5.13
C ALA A 305 -13.07 -13.06 -3.76
N ALA A 306 -11.76 -12.83 -3.76
CA ALA A 306 -10.95 -12.65 -2.58
C ALA A 306 -9.79 -11.69 -2.88
N SER A 307 -9.28 -11.01 -1.87
CA SER A 307 -8.07 -10.18 -1.97
C SER A 307 -7.07 -10.53 -0.87
N ILE A 308 -5.99 -9.77 -0.79
CA ILE A 308 -4.90 -10.00 0.16
C ILE A 308 -5.29 -9.68 1.61
N PHE A 309 -4.60 -10.31 2.56
CA PHE A 309 -4.68 -9.96 3.97
C PHE A 309 -3.90 -8.68 4.27
N ILE A 310 -4.50 -7.77 5.02
CA ILE A 310 -3.86 -6.55 5.52
C ILE A 310 -4.34 -6.29 6.94
N ASN A 311 -3.39 -6.12 7.86
CA ASN A 311 -3.60 -5.98 9.29
C ASN A 311 -4.52 -7.09 9.85
N GLY A 312 -4.41 -8.32 9.35
CA GLY A 312 -5.17 -9.48 9.78
C GLY A 312 -6.56 -9.66 9.18
N LEU A 313 -7.00 -8.82 8.24
CA LEU A 313 -8.28 -8.98 7.54
C LEU A 313 -8.08 -9.05 6.03
N ALA A 314 -8.87 -9.88 5.35
CA ALA A 314 -8.96 -9.91 3.90
C ALA A 314 -10.42 -9.72 3.44
N PRO A 315 -10.68 -8.86 2.44
CA PRO A 315 -12.01 -8.72 1.86
C PRO A 315 -12.32 -9.94 0.99
N VAL A 316 -13.54 -10.43 1.13
CA VAL A 316 -14.09 -11.56 0.38
C VAL A 316 -15.47 -11.23 -0.16
N GLN A 317 -15.78 -11.73 -1.36
CA GLN A 317 -17.07 -11.54 -2.00
C GLN A 317 -17.95 -12.79 -1.84
N VAL A 318 -19.21 -12.59 -1.45
CA VAL A 318 -20.27 -13.59 -1.43
C VAL A 318 -21.47 -12.99 -2.14
N GLY A 319 -21.83 -13.55 -3.29
CA GLY A 319 -22.80 -12.93 -4.20
C GLY A 319 -22.32 -11.58 -4.71
N ASP A 320 -23.13 -10.54 -4.54
CA ASP A 320 -22.82 -9.16 -4.90
C ASP A 320 -22.16 -8.37 -3.76
N LYS A 321 -22.05 -8.96 -2.56
CA LYS A 321 -21.58 -8.26 -1.36
C LYS A 321 -20.18 -8.67 -0.92
N CYS A 322 -19.48 -7.69 -0.37
CA CYS A 322 -18.19 -7.78 0.27
C CYS A 322 -18.35 -7.91 1.79
N GLY A 323 -17.63 -8.86 2.36
CA GLY A 323 -17.38 -9.03 3.79
C GLY A 323 -15.87 -9.11 4.05
N TYR A 324 -15.48 -9.38 5.30
CA TYR A 324 -14.07 -9.53 5.70
C TYR A 324 -13.89 -10.76 6.58
N VAL A 325 -12.85 -11.53 6.29
CA VAL A 325 -12.43 -12.70 7.06
C VAL A 325 -11.08 -12.44 7.73
N ASP A 326 -10.83 -13.11 8.84
CA ASP A 326 -9.50 -13.17 9.42
C ASP A 326 -8.64 -14.30 8.80
N ARG A 327 -7.40 -14.43 9.27
CA ARG A 327 -6.44 -15.42 8.75
C ARG A 327 -6.79 -16.88 9.10
N SER A 328 -7.70 -17.12 10.04
CA SER A 328 -8.24 -18.45 10.32
C SER A 328 -9.40 -18.81 9.38
N GLY A 329 -9.98 -17.81 8.71
CA GLY A 329 -11.16 -17.93 7.86
C GLY A 329 -12.46 -17.59 8.57
N GLU A 330 -12.42 -17.13 9.82
CA GLU A 330 -13.60 -16.65 10.52
C GLU A 330 -14.10 -15.34 9.90
N MET A 331 -15.41 -15.26 9.68
CA MET A 331 -16.06 -14.07 9.14
C MET A 331 -16.15 -12.99 10.22
N VAL A 332 -15.28 -11.99 10.15
CA VAL A 332 -15.26 -10.86 11.09
C VAL A 332 -16.34 -9.84 10.74
N ILE A 333 -16.55 -9.59 9.45
CA ILE A 333 -17.56 -8.65 8.94
C ILE A 333 -18.40 -9.37 7.90
N SER A 334 -19.66 -9.66 8.24
CA SER A 334 -20.59 -10.32 7.31
C SER A 334 -20.77 -9.54 6.00
N PRO A 335 -20.91 -10.24 4.85
CA PRO A 335 -21.08 -9.59 3.54
C PRO A 335 -22.28 -8.64 3.50
N ARG A 336 -22.01 -7.35 3.31
CA ARG A 336 -23.04 -6.30 3.23
C ARG A 336 -22.62 -5.03 2.49
N PHE A 337 -21.34 -4.88 2.20
CA PHE A 337 -20.79 -3.74 1.45
C PHE A 337 -20.70 -4.10 -0.03
N ASP A 338 -20.54 -3.12 -0.92
CA ASP A 338 -20.37 -3.41 -2.34
C ASP A 338 -18.92 -3.79 -2.64
N TRP A 339 -18.72 -4.79 -3.51
CA TRP A 339 -17.39 -5.16 -3.98
C TRP A 339 -16.78 -4.01 -4.81
N ALA A 340 -15.60 -3.54 -4.40
CA ALA A 340 -14.97 -2.35 -4.95
C ALA A 340 -13.49 -2.60 -5.26
N PRO A 341 -13.15 -3.08 -6.49
CA PRO A 341 -11.78 -3.38 -6.88
C PRO A 341 -10.79 -2.23 -6.68
N ASN A 342 -11.23 -1.00 -6.91
CA ASN A 342 -10.41 0.21 -6.73
C ASN A 342 -9.98 0.45 -5.27
N ILE A 343 -10.77 0.02 -4.27
CA ILE A 343 -10.36 0.07 -2.86
C ILE A 343 -9.22 -0.94 -2.63
N LEU A 344 -9.36 -2.14 -3.20
CA LEU A 344 -8.37 -3.22 -3.08
C LEU A 344 -7.03 -2.81 -3.70
N GLU A 345 -7.07 -2.17 -4.86
CA GLU A 345 -5.88 -1.64 -5.54
C GLU A 345 -5.14 -0.59 -4.69
N GLN A 346 -5.85 0.29 -3.99
CA GLN A 346 -5.22 1.25 -3.07
C GLN A 346 -4.47 0.55 -1.95
N TYR A 347 -5.10 -0.45 -1.35
CA TYR A 347 -4.52 -1.25 -0.27
C TYR A 347 -3.28 -2.02 -0.72
N VAL A 348 -3.36 -2.70 -1.87
CA VAL A 348 -2.23 -3.43 -2.48
C VAL A 348 -1.10 -2.47 -2.81
N SER A 349 -1.39 -1.36 -3.50
CA SER A 349 -0.38 -0.38 -3.89
C SER A 349 0.32 0.22 -2.67
N TYR A 350 -0.44 0.61 -1.65
CA TYR A 350 0.16 1.17 -0.44
C TYR A 350 1.04 0.17 0.32
N HIS A 351 0.58 -1.07 0.53
CA HIS A 351 1.32 -2.04 1.35
C HIS A 351 2.47 -2.74 0.61
N PHE A 352 2.44 -2.79 -0.72
CA PHE A 352 3.41 -3.55 -1.51
C PHE A 352 4.21 -2.72 -2.50
N ALA A 353 3.67 -1.60 -2.97
CA ALA A 353 4.40 -0.73 -3.89
C ALA A 353 5.04 0.45 -3.15
N LEU A 354 4.33 1.07 -2.21
CA LEU A 354 4.73 2.36 -1.63
C LEU A 354 5.31 2.29 -0.21
N ARG A 355 5.02 1.22 0.53
CA ARG A 355 5.54 0.93 1.88
C ARG A 355 6.44 -0.28 1.83
#